data_AF-A0A4Y4CW11-F1
#
_entry.id   AF-A0A4Y4CW11-F1
#
_cell.length_a   1.000
_cell.length_b   1.000
_cell.length_c   1.000
_cell.angle_alpha   90.00
_cell.angle_beta   90.00
_cell.angle_gamma   90.00
#
_symmetry.space_group_name_H-M   'P 1'
#
loop_
_entity.id
_entity.type
_entity.pdbx_description
1 polymer ?
#
loop_
_entity_poly.entity_id
_entity_poly.type
_entity_poly.pdbx_seq_one_letter_code
_entity_poly.pdbx_strand_id
1 'polypeptide(L)'
;MLKVKARRVFVQRMKTRWGRCTPASACIRLNTDLAKKPPECLEYIVVHERGHLLEPTHNERFAALLDLHLPRWQHLRKQLNRLPVRHEGWEF
;
A
#
# COMPACT_ATOMS: atom_id res chain seq x y z
N MET A 1 -15.52 2.41 -1.31
CA MET A 1 -14.36 1.57 -1.70
C MET A 1 -14.11 1.64 -3.21
N LEU A 2 -12.84 1.76 -3.62
CA LEU A 2 -12.39 1.71 -5.02
C LEU A 2 -12.94 0.45 -5.72
N LYS A 3 -13.59 0.56 -6.89
CA LYS A 3 -14.26 -0.55 -7.59
C LYS A 3 -13.36 -1.30 -8.58
N VAL A 4 -12.09 -1.51 -8.23
CA VAL A 4 -11.10 -2.18 -9.12
C VAL A 4 -10.58 -3.46 -8.49
N LYS A 5 -10.68 -4.58 -9.20
CA LYS A 5 -10.27 -5.89 -8.68
C LYS A 5 -8.84 -6.20 -9.10
N ALA A 6 -8.02 -6.59 -8.13
CA ALA A 6 -6.77 -7.28 -8.42
C ALA A 6 -7.08 -8.71 -8.85
N ARG A 7 -6.33 -9.22 -9.83
CA ARG A 7 -6.44 -10.63 -10.27
C ARG A 7 -5.83 -11.58 -9.26
N ARG A 8 -4.71 -11.18 -8.64
CA ARG A 8 -4.03 -11.95 -7.59
C ARG A 8 -3.46 -11.02 -6.53
N VAL A 9 -3.52 -11.47 -5.27
CA VAL A 9 -2.89 -10.81 -4.13
C VAL A 9 -1.94 -11.79 -3.48
N PHE A 10 -0.71 -11.35 -3.24
CA PHE A 10 0.31 -12.13 -2.55
C PHE A 10 0.72 -11.41 -1.28
N VAL A 11 0.93 -12.17 -0.20
CA VAL A 11 1.53 -11.66 1.03
C VAL A 11 2.87 -12.34 1.20
N GLN A 12 3.95 -11.57 1.27
CA GLN A 12 5.31 -12.10 1.34
C GLN A 12 6.23 -11.14 2.09
N ARG A 13 7.36 -11.65 2.61
CA ARG A 13 8.39 -10.78 3.20
C ARG A 13 9.04 -9.93 2.11
N MET A 14 9.13 -8.62 2.33
CA MET A 14 9.77 -7.69 1.39
C MET A 14 10.85 -6.88 2.12
N LYS A 15 11.94 -6.53 1.41
CA LYS A 15 13.08 -5.85 2.04
C LYS A 15 12.89 -4.33 2.15
N THR A 16 12.34 -3.72 1.10
CA THR A 16 12.44 -2.27 0.89
C THR A 16 11.10 -1.58 0.64
N ARG A 17 9.99 -2.33 0.57
CA ARG A 17 8.67 -1.77 0.24
C ARG A 17 7.57 -2.38 1.09
N TRP A 18 6.51 -1.60 1.26
CA TRP A 18 5.27 -2.03 1.92
C TRP A 18 4.33 -2.77 0.96
N GLY A 19 4.34 -2.40 -0.32
CA GLY A 19 3.55 -3.03 -1.36
C GLY A 19 4.17 -2.85 -2.74
N ARG A 20 3.56 -3.51 -3.73
CA ARG A 20 3.78 -3.27 -5.15
C ARG A 20 2.59 -3.77 -5.97
N CYS A 21 2.21 -3.00 -6.98
CA CYS A 21 1.31 -3.38 -8.04
C CYS A 21 2.06 -3.69 -9.34
N THR A 22 1.57 -4.66 -10.12
CA THR A 22 1.99 -4.91 -11.50
C THR A 22 0.76 -4.75 -12.40
N PRO A 23 0.52 -3.56 -12.97
CA PRO A 23 -0.72 -3.24 -13.69
C PRO A 23 -1.02 -4.21 -14.83
N ALA A 24 -0.01 -4.56 -15.64
CA ALA A 24 -0.14 -5.47 -16.78
C ALA A 24 -0.72 -6.86 -16.42
N SER A 25 -0.56 -7.31 -15.17
CA SER A 25 -1.07 -8.61 -14.71
C SER A 25 -2.11 -8.48 -13.60
N ALA A 26 -2.51 -7.26 -13.26
CA ALA A 26 -3.34 -6.91 -12.11
C ALA A 26 -2.95 -7.66 -10.81
N CYS A 27 -1.64 -7.84 -10.57
CA CYS A 27 -1.14 -8.52 -9.38
C CYS A 27 -0.67 -7.51 -8.33
N ILE A 28 -1.09 -7.70 -7.08
CA ILE A 28 -0.68 -6.90 -5.92
C ILE A 28 0.14 -7.78 -4.98
N ARG A 29 1.24 -7.23 -4.47
CA ARG A 29 2.07 -7.83 -3.42
C ARG A 29 2.05 -6.92 -2.21
N LEU A 30 1.83 -7.50 -1.04
CA LEU A 30 1.85 -6.82 0.25
C LEU A 30 2.94 -7.41 1.14
N ASN A 31 3.62 -6.55 1.89
CA ASN A 31 4.64 -6.98 2.84
C ASN A 31 3.99 -7.57 4.09
N THR A 32 4.43 -8.75 4.55
CA THR A 32 3.97 -9.39 5.80
C THR A 32 4.13 -8.49 7.03
N ASP A 33 5.13 -7.60 7.05
CA ASP A 33 5.37 -6.71 8.20
C ASP A 33 4.27 -5.65 8.37
N LEU A 34 3.37 -5.46 7.39
CA LEU A 34 2.16 -4.64 7.56
C LEU A 34 1.24 -5.17 8.68
N ALA A 35 1.29 -6.47 8.98
CA ALA A 35 0.52 -7.07 10.08
C ALA A 35 0.92 -6.53 11.47
N LYS A 36 2.11 -5.92 11.58
CA LYS A 36 2.64 -5.33 12.82
C LYS A 36 2.33 -3.83 12.94
N LYS A 37 1.59 -3.26 11.98
CA LYS A 37 1.32 -1.82 11.89
C LYS A 37 -0.16 -1.55 12.14
N PRO A 38 -0.55 -0.29 12.43
CA PRO A 38 -1.96 0.06 12.58
C PRO A 38 -2.79 -0.37 11.35
N PRO A 39 -4.02 -0.88 11.52
CA PRO A 39 -4.85 -1.37 10.41
C PRO A 39 -5.07 -0.34 9.29
N GLU A 40 -5.10 0.95 9.63
CA GLU A 40 -5.29 2.03 8.67
C GLU A 40 -4.09 2.18 7.70
N CYS A 41 -2.90 1.77 8.14
CA CYS A 41 -1.71 1.72 7.29
C CYS A 41 -1.83 0.61 6.23
N LEU A 42 -2.41 -0.54 6.60
CA LEU A 42 -2.72 -1.61 5.66
C LEU A 42 -3.77 -1.16 4.66
N GLU A 43 -4.85 -0.50 5.12
CA GLU A 43 -5.88 0.06 4.25
C GLU A 43 -5.27 1.04 3.23
N TYR A 44 -4.40 1.96 3.69
CA TYR A 44 -3.68 2.89 2.82
C TYR A 44 -2.90 2.16 1.72
N ILE A 45 -2.09 1.15 2.06
CA ILE A 45 -1.32 0.42 1.05
C ILE A 45 -2.22 -0.36 0.10
N VAL A 46 -3.29 -0.98 0.58
CA VAL A 46 -4.25 -1.69 -0.29
C VAL A 46 -4.91 -0.72 -1.28
N VAL A 47 -5.36 0.45 -0.82
CA VAL A 47 -5.95 1.48 -1.69
C VAL A 47 -4.90 2.01 -2.67
N HIS A 48 -3.67 2.26 -2.21
CA HIS A 48 -2.55 2.73 -3.03
C HIS A 48 -2.23 1.76 -4.18
N GLU A 49 -1.99 0.49 -3.86
CA GLU A 49 -1.62 -0.51 -4.89
C GLU A 49 -2.77 -0.80 -5.85
N ARG A 50 -4.02 -0.74 -5.39
CA ARG A 50 -5.18 -0.84 -6.29
C ARG A 50 -5.35 0.41 -7.14
N GLY A 51 -5.02 1.59 -6.62
CA GLY A 51 -5.00 2.84 -7.39
C GLY A 51 -4.08 2.75 -8.60
N HIS A 52 -2.96 2.03 -8.47
CA HIS A 52 -2.03 1.78 -9.58
C HIS A 52 -2.60 0.94 -10.73
N LEU A 53 -3.73 0.26 -10.52
CA LEU A 53 -4.44 -0.40 -11.62
C LEU A 53 -5.19 0.59 -12.51
N LEU A 54 -5.52 1.78 -12.01
CA LEU A 54 -6.17 2.85 -12.77
C LEU A 54 -5.18 3.90 -13.26
N GLU A 55 -4.21 4.25 -12.42
CA GLU A 55 -3.23 5.28 -12.68
C GLU A 55 -1.84 4.79 -12.23
N PRO A 56 -0.98 4.32 -13.15
CA PRO A 56 0.31 3.72 -12.80
C PRO A 56 1.31 4.70 -12.16
N THR A 57 1.11 6.01 -12.33
CA THR A 57 2.04 7.04 -11.86
C THR A 57 1.48 7.81 -10.67
N HIS A 58 2.33 8.40 -9.83
CA HIS A 58 1.90 9.21 -8.67
C HIS A 58 1.62 10.68 -9.03
N ASN A 59 0.87 10.92 -10.11
CA ASN A 59 0.50 12.25 -10.58
C ASN A 59 -0.73 12.81 -9.84
N GLU A 60 -1.20 14.00 -10.24
CA GLU A 60 -2.38 14.66 -9.66
C GLU A 60 -3.65 13.79 -9.75
N ARG A 61 -3.81 13.05 -10.84
CA ARG A 61 -4.94 12.13 -11.01
C ARG A 61 -4.89 10.99 -9.98
N PHE A 62 -3.71 10.47 -9.68
CA PHE A 62 -3.55 9.48 -8.62
C PHE A 62 -3.85 10.05 -7.24
N ALA A 63 -3.38 11.27 -6.95
CA ALA A 63 -3.72 11.96 -5.70
C ALA A 63 -5.23 12.15 -5.56
N ALA A 64 -5.92 12.60 -6.62
CA ALA A 64 -7.37 12.75 -6.64
C ALA A 64 -8.12 11.41 -6.40
N LEU A 65 -7.62 10.30 -6.95
CA LEU A 65 -8.16 8.96 -6.68
C LEU A 65 -8.03 8.60 -5.19
N LEU A 66 -6.90 8.93 -4.57
CA LEU A 66 -6.70 8.69 -3.13
C LEU A 66 -7.57 9.62 -2.28
N ASP A 67 -7.71 10.90 -2.63
CA ASP A 67 -8.56 11.85 -1.91
C ASP A 67 -10.02 11.38 -1.90
N LEU A 68 -10.51 10.86 -3.04
CA LEU A 68 -11.88 10.35 -3.18
C LEU A 68 -12.13 9.09 -2.33
N HIS A 69 -11.13 8.20 -2.22
CA HIS A 69 -11.33 6.88 -1.63
C HIS A 69 -10.78 6.72 -0.22
N LEU A 70 -9.84 7.58 0.19
CA LEU A 70 -9.20 7.58 1.49
C LEU A 70 -8.73 9.02 1.83
N PRO A 71 -9.64 9.94 2.21
CA PRO A 71 -9.31 11.36 2.43
C PRO A 71 -8.15 11.63 3.42
N ARG A 72 -7.85 10.67 4.31
CA ARG A 72 -6.75 10.76 5.28
C ARG A 72 -5.43 10.15 4.78
N TRP A 73 -5.32 9.78 3.50
CA TRP A 73 -4.16 9.05 2.95
C TRP A 73 -2.83 9.79 3.16
N GLN A 74 -2.83 11.12 3.14
CA GLN A 74 -1.62 11.91 3.39
C GLN A 74 -1.09 11.73 4.82
N HIS A 75 -1.99 11.65 5.80
CA HIS A 75 -1.64 11.37 7.19
C HIS A 75 -1.10 9.94 7.33
N LEU A 76 -1.80 8.97 6.73
CA LEU A 76 -1.40 7.55 6.75
C LEU A 76 -0.05 7.33 6.06
N ARG A 77 0.22 8.01 4.95
CA ARG A 77 1.53 8.01 4.28
C ARG A 77 2.62 8.56 5.20
N LYS A 78 2.36 9.67 5.89
CA LYS A 78 3.31 10.25 6.85
C LYS A 78 3.58 9.30 8.02
N GLN A 79 2.55 8.67 8.58
CA GLN A 79 2.69 7.67 9.63
C GLN A 79 3.53 6.48 9.15
N LEU A 80 3.19 5.91 7.99
CA LEU A 80 3.87 4.75 7.43
C LEU A 80 5.34 5.03 7.10
N ASN A 81 5.66 6.24 6.62
CA ASN A 81 7.04 6.65 6.33
C ASN A 81 7.92 6.82 7.58
N ARG A 82 7.31 6.99 8.76
CA ARG A 82 8.03 7.04 10.05
C ARG A 82 8.30 5.65 10.61
N LEU A 83 7.62 4.63 10.09
CA LEU A 83 7.74 3.26 10.57
C LEU A 83 8.82 2.55 9.75
N PRO A 84 9.70 1.76 10.37
CA PRO A 84 10.68 1.00 9.62
C PRO A 84 9.97 -0.10 8.83
N VAL A 85 10.37 -0.27 7.56
CA VAL A 85 9.87 -1.31 6.63
C VAL A 85 10.11 -2.71 7.20
N ARG A 86 11.18 -2.85 7.97
CA ARG A 86 11.55 -4.05 8.69
C ARG A 86 11.66 -3.75 10.17
N HIS A 87 11.06 -4.61 10.99
CA HIS A 87 11.43 -4.72 12.39
C HIS A 87 12.47 -5.84 12.49
N GLU A 88 13.75 -5.51 12.34
CA GLU A 88 14.87 -6.41 12.69
C GLU A 88 15.30 -6.04 14.11
N GLY A 89 14.79 -6.78 15.09
CA GLY A 89 15.06 -6.54 16.51
C GLY A 89 14.26 -7.50 17.37
N TRP A 90 14.73 -8.75 17.47
CA TRP A 90 14.48 -9.56 18.66
C TRP A 90 15.74 -9.41 19.50
N GLU A 91 15.73 -8.47 20.46
CA GLU A 91 16.70 -8.55 21.56
C GLU A 91 16.10 -9.53 22.57
N PHE A 92 16.78 -10.67 22.72
CA PHE A 92 16.59 -11.61 23.83
C PHE A 92 17.59 -11.25 24.93
#